data_AF-A0A3D8VD58-F1
#
_entry.id   AF-A0A3D8VD58-F1
#
_cell.length_a   1.000
_cell.length_b   1.000
_cell.length_c   1.000
_cell.angle_alpha   90.00
_cell.angle_beta   90.00
_cell.angle_gamma   90.00
#
_symmetry.space_group_name_H-M   'P 1'
#
loop_
_entity.id
_entity.type
_entity.pdbx_description
1 polymer ?
#
loop_
_entity_poly.entity_id
_entity_poly.type
_entity_poly.pdbx_seq_one_letter_code
_entity_poly.pdbx_strand_id
1 'polypeptide(L)'
;MNVSGLPWRPAVISLQRIDSYGRPGRLLPVATTRPAARAESGVWYGFAIAADLDTIGVGESVGVHVSFLDEEGARQAFESGTPIPFGDGVILRGTLVLTPQEETTFVSADRNPD
;
A
#
# COMPACT_ATOMS: atom_id res chain seq x y z
N MET A 1 14.38 -8.27 13.76
CA MET A 1 14.55 -7.56 12.47
C MET A 1 13.84 -6.23 12.62
N ASN A 2 14.60 -5.14 12.78
CA ASN A 2 14.08 -3.83 13.17
C ASN A 2 13.69 -3.07 11.89
N VAL A 3 12.40 -2.82 11.66
CA VAL A 3 11.87 -2.11 10.46
C VAL A 3 11.92 -0.58 10.61
N SER A 4 12.77 -0.06 11.48
CA SER A 4 12.79 1.32 11.97
C SER A 4 13.34 2.37 10.99
N GLY A 5 13.32 2.12 9.68
CA GLY A 5 13.93 3.04 8.70
C GLY A 5 13.37 2.98 7.28
N LEU A 6 12.31 2.22 7.02
CA LEU A 6 11.67 2.24 5.72
C LEU A 6 10.63 3.37 5.66
N PRO A 7 10.54 4.14 4.56
CA PRO A 7 9.59 5.22 4.45
C PRO A 7 8.17 4.69 4.29
N TRP A 8 7.29 5.23 5.11
CA TRP A 8 5.87 4.95 5.05
C TRP A 8 5.20 5.84 4.02
N ARG A 9 4.49 5.23 3.08
CA ARG A 9 3.73 5.92 2.04
C ARG A 9 2.24 5.83 2.34
N PRO A 10 1.50 6.94 2.28
CA PRO A 10 0.05 6.88 2.38
C PRO A 10 -0.51 6.11 1.16
N ALA A 11 -1.55 5.33 1.40
CA ALA A 11 -2.17 4.48 0.41
C ALA A 11 -3.63 4.16 0.78
N VAL A 12 -4.38 3.64 -0.18
CA VAL A 12 -5.70 3.06 0.04
C VAL A 12 -5.66 1.58 -0.31
N ILE A 13 -6.13 0.73 0.59
CA ILE A 13 -6.31 -0.70 0.36
C ILE A 13 -7.80 -0.99 0.21
N SER A 14 -8.16 -1.72 -0.85
CA SER A 14 -9.51 -2.27 -1.03
C SER A 14 -9.47 -3.79 -1.12
N LEU A 15 -10.28 -4.50 -0.33
CA LEU A 15 -10.35 -5.97 -0.37
C LEU A 15 -11.48 -6.48 -1.25
N GLN A 16 -11.21 -7.51 -2.05
CA GLN A 16 -12.23 -8.14 -2.88
C GLN A 16 -13.17 -9.01 -2.04
N ARG A 17 -14.45 -9.04 -2.42
CA ARG A 17 -15.49 -9.85 -1.77
C ARG A 17 -15.38 -11.34 -2.02
N ILE A 18 -14.68 -11.72 -3.08
CA ILE A 18 -14.51 -13.10 -3.52
C ILE A 18 -13.04 -13.41 -3.80
N ASP A 19 -12.61 -14.62 -3.48
CA ASP A 19 -11.28 -15.14 -3.80
C ASP A 19 -11.20 -15.62 -5.26
N SER A 20 -10.08 -16.22 -5.68
CA SER A 20 -9.93 -16.72 -7.06
C SER A 20 -10.78 -17.95 -7.38
N TYR A 21 -11.31 -18.64 -6.36
CA TYR A 21 -12.19 -19.80 -6.48
C TYR A 21 -13.68 -19.44 -6.35
N GLY A 22 -14.01 -18.14 -6.23
CA GLY A 22 -15.39 -17.67 -6.04
C GLY A 22 -15.93 -17.86 -4.62
N ARG A 23 -15.05 -18.13 -3.64
CA ARG A 23 -15.43 -18.26 -2.23
C ARG A 23 -15.40 -16.87 -1.56
N PRO A 24 -16.08 -16.69 -0.41
CA PRO A 24 -16.00 -15.44 0.33
C PRO A 24 -14.55 -15.04 0.61
N GLY A 25 -14.23 -13.75 0.38
CA GLY A 25 -12.94 -13.17 0.67
C GLY A 25 -12.58 -13.26 2.15
N ARG A 26 -11.30 -13.07 2.48
CA ARG A 26 -10.82 -13.08 3.86
C ARG A 26 -10.53 -11.68 4.38
N LEU A 27 -10.81 -11.49 5.67
CA LEU A 27 -10.34 -10.33 6.42
C LEU A 27 -8.82 -10.26 6.38
N LEU A 28 -8.28 -9.04 6.42
CA LEU A 28 -6.84 -8.79 6.42
C LEU A 28 -6.39 -8.28 7.80
N PRO A 29 -5.75 -9.13 8.62
CA PRO A 29 -5.12 -8.68 9.86
C PRO A 29 -3.92 -7.78 9.55
N VAL A 30 -3.95 -6.53 10.01
CA VAL A 30 -2.94 -5.51 9.67
C VAL A 30 -1.58 -5.84 10.27
N ALA A 31 -1.54 -6.20 11.56
CA ALA A 31 -0.28 -6.42 12.28
C ALA A 31 0.53 -7.63 11.78
N THR A 32 -0.16 -8.72 11.43
CA THR A 32 0.47 -10.02 11.17
C THR A 32 0.61 -10.35 9.69
N THR A 33 -0.15 -9.68 8.80
CA THR A 33 -0.09 -10.00 7.38
C THR A 33 1.10 -9.33 6.70
N ARG A 34 1.69 -10.03 5.74
CA ARG A 34 2.75 -9.53 4.86
C ARG A 34 2.35 -9.75 3.41
N PRO A 35 1.42 -8.93 2.90
CA PRO A 35 0.98 -9.05 1.52
C PRO A 35 2.08 -8.63 0.54
N ALA A 36 1.91 -9.02 -0.72
CA ALA A 36 2.75 -8.53 -1.81
C ALA A 36 1.90 -7.87 -2.89
N ALA A 37 2.41 -6.79 -3.46
CA ALA A 37 1.84 -6.11 -4.61
C ALA A 37 2.47 -6.68 -5.88
N ARG A 38 1.67 -6.89 -6.92
CA ARG A 38 2.13 -7.44 -8.19
C ARG A 38 2.30 -6.34 -9.22
N ALA A 39 3.51 -6.17 -9.72
CA ALA A 39 3.82 -5.28 -10.84
C ALA A 39 3.37 -5.89 -12.17
N GLU A 40 3.22 -5.05 -13.21
CA GLU A 40 2.86 -5.51 -14.55
C GLU A 40 3.89 -6.48 -15.14
N SER A 41 5.17 -6.33 -14.76
CA SER A 41 6.26 -7.26 -15.09
C SER A 41 6.07 -8.67 -14.52
N GLY A 42 5.13 -8.86 -13.59
CA GLY A 42 4.91 -10.11 -12.87
C GLY A 42 5.74 -10.25 -11.59
N VAL A 43 6.63 -9.30 -11.30
CA VAL A 43 7.39 -9.25 -10.06
C VAL A 43 6.48 -8.89 -8.88
N TRP A 44 6.72 -9.53 -7.73
CA TRP A 44 5.97 -9.31 -6.50
C TRP A 44 6.83 -8.56 -5.48
N TYR A 45 6.28 -7.47 -4.95
CA TYR A 45 6.91 -6.62 -3.95
C TYR A 45 6.17 -6.75 -2.62
N GLY A 46 6.81 -7.40 -1.65
CA GLY A 46 6.28 -7.51 -0.29
C GLY A 46 6.22 -6.16 0.41
N PHE A 47 5.19 -5.92 1.22
CA PHE A 47 5.06 -4.70 2.01
C PHE A 47 4.45 -4.96 3.39
N ALA A 48 4.72 -4.04 4.31
CA ALA A 48 4.05 -3.93 5.60
C ALA A 48 2.93 -2.89 5.52
N ILE A 49 1.90 -3.06 6.34
CA ILE A 49 0.77 -2.14 6.48
C ILE A 49 0.77 -1.59 7.90
N ALA A 50 0.54 -0.29 8.03
CA ALA A 50 0.28 0.39 9.28
C ALA A 50 -1.05 1.16 9.17
N ALA A 51 -1.95 0.96 10.12
CA ALA A 51 -3.26 1.59 10.18
C ALA A 51 -3.78 1.60 11.63
N ASP A 52 -4.69 2.52 11.96
CA ASP A 52 -5.33 2.63 13.29
C ASP A 52 -6.45 1.58 13.52
N LEU A 53 -6.32 0.41 12.90
CA LEU A 53 -7.28 -0.68 12.95
C LEU A 53 -6.56 -2.03 12.89
N ASP A 54 -7.11 -3.02 13.59
CA ASP A 54 -6.51 -4.36 13.66
C ASP A 54 -6.77 -5.19 12.39
N THR A 55 -7.92 -4.98 11.74
CA THR A 55 -8.37 -5.78 10.60
C THR A 55 -9.11 -4.94 9.57
N ILE A 56 -8.83 -5.19 8.28
CA ILE A 56 -9.59 -4.62 7.15
C ILE A 56 -10.67 -5.62 6.73
N GLY A 57 -11.91 -5.14 6.60
CA GLY A 57 -13.07 -5.90 6.20
C GLY A 57 -13.12 -6.21 4.71
N VAL A 58 -13.81 -7.30 4.38
CA VAL A 58 -14.01 -7.74 3.01
C VAL A 58 -14.95 -6.77 2.28
N GLY A 59 -14.50 -6.25 1.13
CA GLY A 59 -15.26 -5.23 0.39
C GLY A 59 -15.12 -3.82 0.93
N GLU A 60 -14.29 -3.60 1.95
CA GLU A 60 -13.97 -2.27 2.46
C GLU A 60 -12.80 -1.65 1.70
N SER A 61 -12.78 -0.32 1.72
CA SER A 61 -11.68 0.52 1.25
C SER A 61 -11.21 1.39 2.40
N VAL A 62 -9.93 1.28 2.76
CA VAL A 62 -9.37 1.87 3.98
C VAL A 62 -8.08 2.61 3.67
N GLY A 63 -7.95 3.83 4.21
CA GLY A 63 -6.70 4.59 4.17
C GLY A 63 -5.68 4.01 5.14
N VAL A 64 -4.48 3.73 4.65
CA VAL A 64 -3.39 3.08 5.39
C VAL A 64 -2.05 3.71 5.04
N HIS A 65 -1.03 3.38 5.80
CA HIS A 65 0.37 3.57 5.40
C HIS A 65 0.97 2.23 5.01
N VAL A 66 1.74 2.21 3.93
CA VAL A 66 2.48 1.02 3.48
C VAL A 66 3.96 1.29 3.38
N SER A 67 4.74 0.25 3.63
CA SER A 67 6.19 0.28 3.49
C SER A 67 6.63 -0.97 2.75
N PHE A 68 7.22 -0.80 1.57
CA PHE A 68 7.75 -1.92 0.79
C PHE A 68 9.07 -2.41 1.36
N LEU A 69 9.32 -3.72 1.24
CA LEU A 69 10.59 -4.34 1.64
C LEU A 69 11.74 -3.94 0.70
N ASP A 70 11.44 -3.84 -0.59
CA ASP A 70 12.31 -3.25 -1.62
C ASP A 70 11.66 -1.97 -2.12
N GLU A 71 12.00 -0.85 -1.49
CA GLU A 71 11.39 0.45 -1.76
C GLU A 71 11.79 0.98 -3.14
N GLU A 72 13.06 0.86 -3.51
CA GLU A 72 13.56 1.39 -4.79
C GLU A 72 12.94 0.64 -5.96
N GLY A 73 12.89 -0.69 -5.90
CA GLY A 73 12.21 -1.49 -6.91
C GLY A 73 10.71 -1.20 -6.96
N ALA A 74 10.04 -1.07 -5.82
CA ALA A 74 8.61 -0.73 -5.77
C ALA A 74 8.33 0.68 -6.31
N ARG A 75 9.21 1.65 -6.06
CA ARG A 75 9.09 3.03 -6.57
C ARG A 75 9.16 3.08 -8.09
N GLN A 76 10.02 2.26 -8.70
CA GLN A 76 10.12 2.17 -10.15
C GLN A 76 8.97 1.37 -10.78
N ALA A 77 8.43 0.40 -10.04
CA ALA A 77 7.37 -0.49 -10.54
C ALA A 77 5.96 0.09 -10.39
N PHE A 78 5.73 1.01 -9.46
CA PHE A 78 4.38 1.46 -9.08
C PHE A 78 4.23 2.97 -9.17
N GLU A 79 3.32 3.39 -10.06
CA GLU A 79 2.89 4.78 -10.17
C GLU A 79 1.84 5.11 -9.10
N SER A 80 1.92 6.31 -8.52
CA SER A 80 0.92 6.79 -7.56
C SER A 80 -0.42 7.04 -8.26
N GLY A 81 -1.53 6.75 -7.58
CA GLY A 81 -2.89 6.89 -8.14
C GLY A 81 -3.34 5.69 -8.97
N THR A 82 -2.44 4.79 -9.37
CA THR A 82 -2.78 3.59 -10.14
C THR A 82 -3.18 2.43 -9.22
N PRO A 83 -4.30 1.73 -9.48
CA PRO A 83 -4.66 0.52 -8.74
C PRO A 83 -3.69 -0.63 -9.01
N ILE A 84 -3.05 -1.11 -7.94
CA ILE A 84 -2.07 -2.21 -7.99
C ILE A 84 -2.70 -3.45 -7.35
N PRO A 85 -2.79 -4.59 -8.06
CA PRO A 85 -3.27 -5.82 -7.46
C PRO A 85 -2.31 -6.28 -6.35
N PHE A 86 -2.85 -6.65 -5.20
CA PHE A 86 -2.06 -7.21 -4.10
C PHE A 86 -2.73 -8.43 -3.46
N GLY A 87 -1.92 -9.18 -2.71
CA GLY A 87 -2.32 -10.30 -1.88
C GLY A 87 -1.42 -11.49 -2.10
N ASP A 88 -2.01 -12.69 -2.09
CA ASP A 88 -1.32 -13.95 -2.43
C ASP A 88 -1.76 -14.49 -3.81
N GLY A 89 -2.65 -13.76 -4.50
CA GLY A 89 -3.18 -14.12 -5.82
C GLY A 89 -4.23 -15.23 -5.80
N VAL A 90 -4.53 -15.80 -4.63
CA VAL A 90 -5.41 -16.96 -4.50
C VAL A 90 -6.53 -16.68 -3.50
N ILE A 91 -6.19 -16.49 -2.23
CA ILE A 91 -7.12 -16.35 -1.10
C ILE A 91 -7.29 -14.87 -0.73
N LEU A 92 -6.17 -14.16 -0.54
CA LEU A 92 -6.17 -12.72 -0.28
C LEU A 92 -6.06 -11.99 -1.62
N ARG A 93 -7.08 -11.20 -1.95
CA ARG A 93 -7.12 -10.38 -3.16
C ARG A 93 -7.59 -8.99 -2.83
N GLY A 94 -6.85 -7.99 -3.30
CA GLY A 94 -7.23 -6.60 -3.16
C GLY A 94 -6.50 -5.72 -4.15
N THR A 95 -6.80 -4.43 -4.08
CA THR A 95 -6.09 -3.38 -4.80
C THR A 95 -5.49 -2.39 -3.82
N LEU A 96 -4.24 -2.03 -4.05
CA LEU A 96 -3.49 -1.00 -3.35
C LEU A 96 -3.37 0.20 -4.28
N VAL A 97 -3.72 1.38 -3.81
CA VAL A 97 -3.51 2.63 -4.55
C VAL A 97 -2.58 3.48 -3.70
N LEU A 98 -1.37 3.74 -4.19
CA LEU A 98 -0.44 4.63 -3.51
C LEU A 98 -0.92 6.07 -3.72
N THR A 99 -1.11 6.82 -2.65
CA THR A 99 -1.47 8.24 -2.80
C THR A 99 -0.22 9.04 -3.12
N PRO A 100 -0.30 10.03 -4.03
CA PRO A 100 0.82 10.94 -4.24
C PRO A 100 1.16 11.60 -2.91
N GLN A 101 2.44 11.60 -2.54
CA GLN A 101 2.88 12.51 -1.49
C GLN A 101 2.72 13.90 -2.11
N GLU A 102 1.83 14.72 -1.58
CA GLU A 102 1.80 16.13 -1.96
C GLU A 102 3.22 16.65 -1.73
N GLU A 103 3.91 16.94 -2.82
CA GLU A 103 5.18 17.63 -2.80
C GLU A 103 4.85 18.97 -2.17
N THR A 104 5.04 19.09 -0.85
CA THR A 104 4.92 20.36 -0.15
C THR A 104 6.03 21.22 -0.73
N THR A 105 5.72 21.92 -1.81
CA THR A 105 6.54 23.01 -2.31
C THR A 105 6.55 24.05 -1.21
N PHE A 106 7.56 23.98 -0.34
CA PHE A 106 7.91 25.11 0.50
C PHE A 106 8.35 26.21 -0.46
N VAL A 107 7.39 27.06 -0.83
CA VAL A 107 7.73 28.39 -1.36
C VAL A 107 8.40 29.10 -0.20
N SER A 108 9.73 29.02 -0.14
CA SER A 108 10.54 29.95 0.64
C SER A 108 10.21 31.33 0.12
N ALA A 109 9.29 32.02 0.80
CA ALA A 109 9.10 33.43 0.63
C ALA A 109 10.37 34.09 1.15
N ASP A 110 11.33 34.29 0.25
CA ASP A 110 12.35 35.31 0.37
C ASP A 110 11.63 36.65 0.52
N ARG A 111 11.41 37.06 1.78
CA ARG A 111 11.15 38.44 2.14
C ARG A 111 12.38 38.91 2.90
N ASN A 112 13.36 39.34 2.13
CA ASN A 112 14.42 40.21 2.59
C ASN A 112 13.80 41.52 3.17
N PRO A 113 14.40 42.12 4.20
CA PRO A 113 13.81 43.15 5.02
C PRO A 113 13.96 44.54 4.37
N ASP A 114 13.05 45.44 4.73
CA ASP A 114 13.28 46.89 4.67
C ASP A 114 13.43 47.40 6.12
#